data_AF-A0AAV7JHW6-F1
#
_entry.id   AF-A0AAV7JHW6-F1
#
_cell.length_a   1.000
_cell.length_b   1.000
_cell.length_c   1.000
_cell.angle_alpha   90.00
_cell.angle_beta   90.00
_cell.angle_gamma   90.00
#
_symmetry.space_group_name_H-M   'P 1'
#
loop_
_entity.id
_entity.type
_entity.pdbx_description
1 polymer ?
#
loop_
_entity_poly.entity_id
_entity_poly.type
_entity_poly.pdbx_seq_one_letter_code
_entity_poly.pdbx_strand_id
1 'polypeptide(L)'
;MRVDLIKTREKNPGIKMAALEEIFGCGRTQISKLLRNKDSIMSLYLKNVPGSRALTGKMERISKYTEINGLLYEWYTLACSKKIFPGGPQLIEIICERLPCLYGYLDSRGRRTFKLNQGVRKY
;
A
#
# COMPACT_ATOMS: atom_id res chain seq x y z
N MET A 1 -10.17 12.25 2.38
CA MET A 1 -9.85 13.57 1.78
C MET A 1 -9.73 13.55 0.26
N ARG A 2 -8.73 12.87 -0.35
CA ARG A 2 -8.52 12.93 -1.83
C ARG A 2 -9.72 12.41 -2.63
N VAL A 3 -10.26 11.26 -2.25
CA VAL A 3 -11.43 10.64 -2.90
C VAL A 3 -12.69 11.46 -2.65
N ASP A 4 -12.84 12.01 -1.45
CA ASP A 4 -13.99 12.85 -1.09
C ASP A 4 -14.02 14.13 -1.92
N LEU A 5 -12.86 14.77 -2.14
CA LEU A 5 -12.75 15.93 -3.03
C LEU A 5 -13.18 15.58 -4.46
N ILE A 6 -12.72 14.45 -4.99
CA ILE A 6 -13.10 13.98 -6.33
C ILE A 6 -14.62 13.76 -6.40
N LYS A 7 -15.20 13.06 -5.42
CA LYS A 7 -16.66 12.82 -5.35
C LYS A 7 -17.45 14.13 -5.24
N THR A 8 -16.99 15.11 -4.46
CA THR A 8 -17.64 16.42 -4.32
C THR A 8 -17.61 17.21 -5.63
N ARG A 9 -16.51 17.14 -6.39
CA ARG A 9 -16.38 17.76 -7.71
C ARG A 9 -17.28 17.09 -8.75
N GLU A 10 -17.40 15.76 -8.71
CA GLU A 10 -18.27 15.01 -9.62
C GLU A 10 -19.75 15.26 -9.35
N LYS A 11 -20.15 15.35 -8.08
CA LYS A 11 -21.52 15.72 -7.70
C LYS A 11 -21.88 17.16 -8.06
N ASN A 12 -20.89 18.07 -8.07
CA ASN A 12 -21.09 19.50 -8.31
C ASN A 12 -20.07 20.03 -9.35
N PRO A 13 -20.29 19.80 -10.66
CA PRO A 13 -19.35 20.20 -11.71
C PRO A 13 -19.20 21.72 -11.86
N GLY A 14 -20.14 22.50 -11.32
CA GLY A 14 -20.11 23.97 -11.31
C GLY A 14 -19.35 24.61 -10.15
N ILE A 15 -18.90 23.82 -9.15
CA ILE A 15 -18.21 24.38 -7.97
C ILE A 15 -16.93 25.12 -8.40
N LYS A 16 -16.67 26.30 -7.83
CA LYS A 16 -15.44 27.06 -8.07
C LYS A 16 -14.27 26.45 -7.32
N MET A 17 -13.07 26.58 -7.87
CA MET A 17 -11.84 26.12 -7.21
C MET A 17 -11.66 26.73 -5.81
N ALA A 18 -11.94 28.04 -5.66
CA ALA A 18 -11.86 28.72 -4.36
C ALA A 18 -12.76 28.09 -3.28
N ALA A 19 -13.96 27.63 -3.65
CA ALA A 19 -14.85 26.94 -2.72
C ALA A 19 -14.30 25.56 -2.32
N LEU A 20 -13.63 24.85 -3.23
CA LEU A 20 -12.95 23.59 -2.88
C LEU A 20 -11.74 23.83 -1.98
N GLU A 21 -11.02 24.95 -2.17
CA GLU A 21 -9.90 25.34 -1.31
C GLU A 21 -10.38 25.61 0.12
N GLU A 22 -11.51 26.31 0.27
CA GLU A 22 -12.13 26.60 1.57
C GLU A 22 -12.64 25.32 2.25
N ILE A 23 -13.39 24.48 1.53
CA ILE A 23 -13.98 23.25 2.09
C ILE A 23 -12.91 22.24 2.53
N PHE A 24 -11.84 22.08 1.74
CA PHE A 24 -10.83 21.04 1.97
C PHE A 24 -9.51 21.55 2.53
N GLY A 25 -9.33 22.86 2.71
CA GLY A 25 -8.10 23.47 3.23
C GLY A 25 -6.86 23.16 2.38
N CYS A 26 -7.03 22.90 1.09
CA CYS A 26 -5.96 22.48 0.19
C CYS A 26 -5.62 23.60 -0.80
N GLY A 27 -4.34 23.79 -1.11
CA GLY A 27 -3.93 24.80 -2.09
C GLY A 27 -4.41 24.45 -3.50
N ARG A 28 -4.75 25.48 -4.30
CA ARG A 28 -5.24 25.35 -5.69
C ARG A 28 -4.46 24.36 -6.56
N THR A 29 -3.13 24.40 -6.49
CA THR A 29 -2.23 23.52 -7.25
C THR A 29 -2.38 22.05 -6.84
N GLN A 30 -2.62 21.77 -5.56
CA GLN A 30 -2.86 20.41 -5.07
C GLN A 30 -4.20 19.89 -5.59
N ILE A 31 -5.25 20.71 -5.52
CA ILE A 31 -6.59 20.37 -6.02
C ILE A 31 -6.53 20.08 -7.52
N SER A 32 -5.87 20.94 -8.30
CA SER A 32 -5.70 20.74 -9.75
C SER A 32 -4.97 19.42 -10.06
N LYS A 33 -3.88 19.11 -9.34
CA LYS A 33 -3.17 17.83 -9.47
C LYS A 33 -4.05 16.63 -9.11
N LEU A 34 -4.87 16.73 -8.07
CA LEU A 34 -5.79 15.67 -7.66
C LEU A 34 -6.87 15.41 -8.71
N LEU A 35 -7.46 16.48 -9.27
CA LEU A 35 -8.47 16.37 -10.31
C LEU A 35 -7.91 15.82 -11.62
N ARG A 36 -6.67 16.18 -11.98
CA ARG A 36 -5.98 15.63 -13.16
C ARG A 36 -5.71 14.12 -13.04
N ASN A 37 -5.38 13.66 -11.83
CA ASN A 37 -5.06 12.26 -11.56
C ASN A 37 -6.25 11.47 -10.98
N LYS A 38 -7.49 11.96 -11.17
CA LYS A 38 -8.68 11.42 -10.50
C LYS A 38 -8.90 9.92 -10.75
N ASP A 39 -8.68 9.45 -11.97
CA ASP A 39 -8.94 8.06 -12.36
C ASP A 39 -7.92 7.11 -11.73
N SER A 40 -6.66 7.52 -11.65
CA SER A 40 -5.61 6.79 -10.94
C SER A 40 -5.88 6.72 -9.44
N ILE A 41 -6.33 7.84 -8.84
CA ILE A 41 -6.65 7.89 -7.41
C ILE A 41 -7.86 7.01 -7.09
N MET A 42 -8.90 7.04 -7.93
CA MET A 42 -10.10 6.24 -7.71
C MET A 42 -9.84 4.74 -7.91
N SER A 43 -9.08 4.37 -8.95
CA SER A 43 -8.68 2.97 -9.17
C SER A 43 -7.81 2.42 -8.05
N LEU A 44 -6.84 3.19 -7.55
CA LEU A 44 -6.06 2.83 -6.37
C LEU A 44 -6.92 2.71 -5.12
N TYR A 45 -7.87 3.63 -4.93
CA TYR A 45 -8.80 3.54 -3.82
C TYR A 45 -9.58 2.22 -3.88
N LEU A 46 -10.24 1.93 -5.01
CA LEU A 46 -11.02 0.70 -5.23
C LEU A 46 -10.21 -0.58 -5.05
N LYS A 47 -8.99 -0.64 -5.59
CA LYS A 47 -8.07 -1.79 -5.41
C LYS A 47 -7.74 -2.06 -3.95
N ASN A 48 -7.72 -1.02 -3.11
CA ASN A 48 -7.39 -1.15 -1.70
C ASN A 48 -8.64 -1.43 -0.81
N VAL A 49 -9.87 -1.41 -1.33
CA VAL A 49 -11.11 -1.47 -0.53
C VAL A 49 -11.30 -2.77 0.30
N PRO A 50 -10.80 -3.98 -0.05
CA PRO A 50 -10.90 -5.10 0.88
C PRO A 50 -9.65 -5.20 1.76
N GLY A 51 -9.80 -4.89 3.06
CA GLY A 51 -8.83 -5.28 4.09
C GLY A 51 -7.90 -4.19 4.63
N SER A 52 -8.45 -3.27 5.42
CA SER A 52 -7.78 -2.50 6.50
C SER A 52 -6.62 -1.55 6.17
N ARG A 53 -5.94 -1.61 5.02
CA ARG A 53 -4.74 -0.79 4.73
C ARG A 53 -4.98 0.42 3.82
N ALA A 54 -6.15 0.53 3.19
CA ALA A 54 -6.50 1.64 2.30
C ALA A 54 -6.63 3.00 3.00
N LEU A 55 -6.99 2.99 4.29
CA LEU A 55 -7.37 4.21 5.00
C LEU A 55 -6.15 5.06 5.41
N THR A 56 -4.96 4.46 5.49
CA THR A 56 -3.75 5.12 6.02
C THR A 56 -2.59 5.23 5.02
N GLY A 57 -2.59 4.45 3.93
CA GLY A 57 -1.54 4.50 2.91
C GLY A 57 -1.72 5.65 1.93
N LYS A 58 -0.91 6.73 2.03
CA LYS A 58 -0.88 7.81 1.02
C LYS A 58 -0.31 7.38 -0.34
N MET A 59 0.43 6.27 -0.40
CA MET A 59 1.14 5.76 -1.57
C MET A 59 1.39 4.25 -1.43
N GLU A 60 1.31 3.51 -2.52
CA GLU A 60 1.80 2.13 -2.59
C GLU A 60 3.33 2.13 -2.52
N ARG A 61 3.90 1.34 -1.59
CA ARG A 61 5.36 1.21 -1.49
C ARG A 61 5.83 0.16 -2.49
N ILE A 62 6.20 0.59 -3.69
CA ILE A 62 6.88 -0.26 -4.66
C ILE A 62 8.32 -0.48 -4.17
N SER A 63 8.63 -1.71 -3.80
CA SER A 63 9.99 -2.14 -3.48
C SER A 63 10.60 -2.82 -4.71
N LYS A 64 11.94 -2.83 -4.83
CA LYS A 64 12.65 -3.73 -5.75
C LYS A 64 12.22 -5.19 -5.59
N TYR A 65 11.69 -5.54 -4.42
CA TYR A 65 11.30 -6.89 -4.06
C TYR A 65 9.79 -7.10 -3.92
N THR A 66 8.95 -6.28 -4.58
CA THR A 66 7.49 -6.39 -4.47
C THR A 66 6.97 -7.78 -4.82
N GLU A 67 7.46 -8.38 -5.90
CA GLU A 67 7.06 -9.73 -6.34
C GLU A 67 7.41 -10.81 -5.31
N ILE A 68 8.65 -10.77 -4.80
CA ILE A 68 9.14 -11.70 -3.76
C ILE A 68 8.36 -11.54 -2.46
N ASN A 69 8.05 -10.29 -2.06
CA ASN A 69 7.22 -10.02 -0.89
C ASN A 69 5.81 -10.61 -1.07
N GLY A 70 5.28 -10.62 -2.30
CA GLY A 70 4.01 -11.26 -2.65
C GLY A 70 4.09 -12.78 -2.45
N LEU A 71 5.05 -13.44 -3.10
CA LEU A 71 5.26 -14.89 -2.99
C LEU A 71 5.50 -15.34 -1.54
N LEU A 72 6.32 -14.60 -0.79
CA LEU A 72 6.58 -14.87 0.61
C LEU A 72 5.33 -14.71 1.47
N TYR A 73 4.49 -13.71 1.16
CA TYR A 73 3.23 -13.49 1.87
C TYR A 73 2.21 -14.60 1.57
N GLU A 74 2.09 -15.05 0.33
CA GLU A 74 1.25 -16.19 -0.03
C GLU A 74 1.69 -17.47 0.68
N TRP A 75 3.00 -17.73 0.73
CA TRP A 75 3.50 -18.86 1.50
C TRP A 75 3.21 -18.70 3.00
N TYR A 76 3.41 -17.51 3.55
CA TYR A 76 3.14 -17.22 4.96
C TYR A 76 1.66 -17.41 5.31
N THR A 77 0.74 -16.95 4.47
CA THR A 77 -0.70 -17.13 4.71
C THR A 77 -1.10 -18.60 4.63
N LEU A 78 -0.49 -19.39 3.73
CA LEU A 78 -0.66 -20.84 3.67
C LEU A 78 -0.07 -21.57 4.90
N ALA A 79 1.03 -21.06 5.47
CA ALA A 79 1.57 -21.59 6.72
C ALA A 79 0.64 -21.28 7.90
N CYS A 80 0.18 -20.03 8.00
CA CYS A 80 -0.75 -19.60 9.05
C CYS A 80 -2.10 -20.31 8.98
N SER A 81 -2.61 -20.63 7.78
CA SER A 81 -3.85 -21.42 7.64
C SER A 81 -3.69 -22.84 8.21
N LYS A 82 -2.46 -23.37 8.22
CA LYS A 82 -2.09 -24.64 8.85
C LYS A 82 -1.71 -24.49 10.33
N LYS A 83 -1.95 -23.33 10.96
CA LYS A 83 -1.56 -22.96 12.33
C LYS A 83 -0.03 -22.99 12.57
N ILE A 84 0.76 -22.88 11.51
CA ILE A 84 2.21 -22.73 11.59
C ILE A 84 2.51 -21.23 11.52
N PHE A 85 3.13 -20.68 12.56
CA PHE A 85 3.49 -19.26 12.63
C PHE A 85 5.00 -19.11 12.50
N PRO A 86 5.52 -19.07 11.27
CA PRO A 86 6.96 -19.03 11.05
C PRO A 86 7.52 -17.70 11.55
N GLY A 87 8.52 -17.80 12.43
CA GLY A 87 9.28 -16.67 12.95
C GLY A 87 10.22 -16.07 11.91
N GLY A 88 10.87 -14.97 12.27
CA GLY A 88 11.85 -14.31 11.41
C GLY A 88 12.93 -15.24 10.85
N PRO A 89 13.62 -16.04 11.69
CA PRO A 89 14.62 -17.04 11.27
C PRO A 89 14.11 -18.04 10.23
N GLN A 90 12.94 -18.62 10.47
CA GLN A 90 12.35 -19.64 9.58
C GLN A 90 11.97 -19.05 8.22
N LEU A 91 11.47 -17.81 8.19
CA LEU A 91 11.21 -17.11 6.93
C LEU A 91 12.49 -16.90 6.13
N ILE A 92 13.62 -16.65 6.79
CA ILE A 92 14.91 -16.43 6.13
C ILE A 92 15.41 -17.71 5.49
N GLU A 93 15.37 -18.82 6.22
CA GLU A 93 15.78 -20.13 5.70
C GLU A 93 14.98 -20.50 4.46
N ILE A 94 13.67 -20.27 4.47
CA ILE A 94 12.79 -20.56 3.33
C ILE A 94 13.10 -19.67 2.13
N ILE A 95 13.42 -18.39 2.35
CA ILE A 95 13.85 -17.49 1.28
C ILE A 95 15.19 -17.97 0.70
N CYS A 96 16.14 -18.36 1.54
CA CYS A 96 17.44 -18.87 1.10
C CYS A 96 17.30 -20.19 0.32
N GLU A 97 16.43 -21.09 0.77
CA GLU A 97 16.25 -22.42 0.19
C GLU A 97 15.46 -22.38 -1.12
N ARG A 98 14.36 -21.60 -1.16
CA ARG A 98 13.45 -21.57 -2.31
C ARG A 98 13.73 -20.45 -3.30
N LEU A 99 14.44 -19.41 -2.88
CA LEU A 99 14.82 -18.26 -3.70
C LEU A 99 16.32 -17.94 -3.56
N PRO A 100 17.22 -18.92 -3.87
CA PRO A 100 18.67 -18.77 -3.66
C PRO A 100 19.29 -17.62 -4.46
N CYS A 101 18.60 -17.12 -5.49
CA CYS A 101 19.02 -16.01 -6.36
C CYS A 101 19.04 -14.62 -5.66
N LEU A 102 18.65 -14.52 -4.38
CA LEU A 102 18.33 -13.26 -3.72
C LEU A 102 19.12 -13.03 -2.41
N TYR A 103 20.42 -13.30 -2.42
CA TYR A 103 21.33 -12.96 -1.31
C TYR A 103 21.23 -11.47 -0.90
N GLY A 104 20.91 -10.57 -1.84
CA GLY A 104 20.71 -9.14 -1.60
C GLY A 104 19.38 -8.75 -0.92
N TYR A 105 18.39 -9.65 -0.84
CA TYR A 105 17.13 -9.42 -0.10
C TYR A 105 17.34 -9.48 1.42
N LEU A 106 18.39 -10.17 1.87
CA LEU A 106 18.75 -10.36 3.27
C LEU A 106 19.45 -9.15 3.90
N ASP A 107 19.85 -8.14 3.11
CA ASP A 107 20.21 -6.84 3.66
C ASP A 107 19.00 -6.30 4.44
N SER A 108 19.26 -5.89 5.67
CA SER A 108 18.41 -5.24 6.69
C SER A 108 17.21 -4.41 6.20
N ARG A 109 17.27 -3.87 4.97
CA ARG A 109 16.22 -3.10 4.29
C ARG A 109 15.05 -3.94 3.78
N GLY A 110 15.28 -5.13 3.21
CA GLY A 110 14.20 -5.98 2.63
C GLY A 110 13.20 -6.47 3.67
N ARG A 111 13.71 -6.98 4.81
CA ARG A 111 12.89 -7.46 5.94
C ARG A 111 12.03 -6.37 6.58
N ARG A 112 12.59 -5.16 6.70
CA ARG A 112 11.88 -4.03 7.31
C ARG A 112 10.68 -3.64 6.43
N THR A 113 10.84 -3.68 5.12
CA THR A 113 9.76 -3.42 4.15
C THR A 113 8.69 -4.50 4.17
N PHE A 114 9.02 -5.80 4.26
CA PHE A 114 8.03 -6.87 4.41
C PHE A 114 7.19 -6.71 5.69
N LYS A 115 7.85 -6.52 6.85
CA LYS A 115 7.15 -6.31 8.13
C LYS A 115 6.29 -5.03 8.14
N LEU A 116 6.79 -3.93 7.57
CA LEU A 116 6.05 -2.67 7.46
C LEU A 116 4.89 -2.74 6.46
N ASN A 117 5.05 -3.49 5.38
CA ASN A 117 3.98 -3.65 4.39
C ASN A 117 2.89 -4.59 4.89
N GLN A 118 3.19 -5.61 5.70
CA GLN A 118 2.24 -6.64 6.13
C GLN A 118 1.67 -6.48 7.55
N GLY A 119 2.08 -5.47 8.31
CA GLY A 119 1.49 -5.18 9.63
C GLY A 119 1.71 -6.27 10.68
N VAL A 120 2.71 -7.14 10.48
CA VAL A 120 3.06 -8.20 11.43
C VAL A 120 3.62 -7.55 12.69
N ARG A 121 2.79 -7.48 13.75
CA ARG A 121 3.18 -6.96 15.06
C ARG A 121 4.37 -7.76 15.60
N LYS A 122 5.30 -7.04 16.23
CA LYS A 122 6.36 -7.64 17.05
C LYS A 122 5.66 -8.41 18.19
N TYR A 123 5.88 -9.71 18.23
CA TYR A 123 5.82 -10.49 19.47
C TYR A 123 7.26 -10.71 19.90
#